data_AF-A0A183PAH8-F1
#
_entry.id   AF-A0A183PAH8-F1
#
_cell.length_a   1.000
_cell.length_b   1.000
_cell.length_c   1.000
_cell.angle_alpha   90.00
_cell.angle_beta   90.00
_cell.angle_gamma   90.00
#
_symmetry.space_group_name_H-M   'P 1'
#
loop_
_entity.id
_entity.type
_entity.pdbx_description
1 polymer ?
#
loop_
_entity_poly.entity_id
_entity_poly.type
_entity_poly.pdbx_seq_one_letter_code
_entity_poly.pdbx_strand_id
1 'polypeptide(L)'
;MNDFFSQVEEIRNLIERVQSLVDNVKNKHSDILSSPNQDEATKAQLEDAMAEIKTIAHKVRAKLKQMEMNIEYDENSDRTSADLRIRKTQYSTISRNFIEVMTDYNKAQVAFRDACKNRIKRQMEIDHDGYSTSKTVSGRY
;
A
#
# COMPACT_ATOMS: atom_id res chain seq x y z
N MET A 1 17.39 -1.81 -27.36
CA MET A 1 17.70 -2.21 -25.96
C MET A 1 17.77 -1.02 -25.00
N ASN A 2 18.35 0.13 -25.37
CA ASN A 2 18.38 1.32 -24.50
C ASN A 2 16.99 1.80 -24.03
N ASP A 3 16.01 1.83 -24.93
CA ASP A 3 14.63 2.22 -24.57
C ASP A 3 13.98 1.23 -23.59
N PHE A 4 14.30 -0.07 -23.73
CA PHE A 4 13.82 -1.10 -22.82
C PHE A 4 14.41 -0.92 -21.42
N PHE A 5 15.72 -0.68 -21.32
CA PHE A 5 16.36 -0.42 -20.03
C PHE A 5 15.86 0.88 -19.39
N SER A 6 15.59 1.92 -20.18
CA SER A 6 14.98 3.15 -19.68
C SER A 6 13.57 2.92 -19.13
N GLN A 7 12.75 2.11 -19.81
CA GLN A 7 11.42 1.72 -19.31
C GLN A 7 11.50 0.89 -18.03
N VAL A 8 12.44 -0.06 -17.96
CA VAL A 8 12.68 -0.87 -16.75
C VAL A 8 13.05 0.04 -15.58
N GLU A 9 13.95 0.98 -15.80
CA GLU A 9 14.42 1.91 -14.77
C GLU A 9 13.30 2.84 -14.31
N GLU A 10 12.48 3.35 -15.22
CA GLU A 10 11.29 4.12 -14.87
C GLU A 10 10.33 3.32 -13.99
N ILE A 11 10.05 2.06 -14.32
CA ILE A 11 9.16 1.22 -13.52
C ILE A 11 9.76 0.97 -12.13
N ARG A 12 11.07 0.73 -12.02
CA ARG A 12 11.75 0.57 -10.72
C ARG A 12 11.61 1.81 -9.85
N ASN A 13 11.89 2.99 -10.40
CA ASN A 13 11.74 4.26 -9.68
C ASN A 13 10.29 4.48 -9.20
N LEU A 14 9.29 4.11 -10.01
CA LEU A 14 7.89 4.16 -9.60
C LEU A 14 7.59 3.18 -8.44
N ILE A 15 8.13 1.97 -8.47
CA ILE A 15 7.96 0.98 -7.39
C ILE A 15 8.63 1.48 -6.10
N GLU A 16 9.85 2.01 -6.18
CA GLU A 16 10.55 2.59 -5.04
C GLU A 16 9.79 3.77 -4.43
N ARG A 17 9.18 4.62 -5.28
CA ARG A 17 8.31 5.69 -4.82
C ARG A 17 7.08 5.14 -4.08
N VAL A 18 6.45 4.07 -4.58
CA VAL A 18 5.34 3.41 -3.87
C VAL A 18 5.83 2.88 -2.53
N GLN A 19 6.97 2.20 -2.45
CA GLN A 19 7.50 1.69 -1.19
C GLN A 19 7.68 2.81 -0.16
N SER A 20 8.27 3.94 -0.56
CA SER A 20 8.42 5.11 0.32
C SER A 20 7.08 5.66 0.81
N LEU A 21 6.06 5.71 -0.06
CA LEU A 21 4.72 6.14 0.33
C LEU A 21 4.04 5.13 1.27
N VAL A 22 4.25 3.83 1.07
CA VAL A 22 3.73 2.78 1.95
C VAL A 22 4.30 2.94 3.36
N ASP A 23 5.59 3.22 3.48
CA ASP A 23 6.21 3.47 4.78
C ASP A 23 5.70 4.78 5.43
N ASN A 24 5.45 5.82 4.62
CA ASN A 24 4.80 7.05 5.09
C ASN A 24 3.38 6.78 5.63
N VAL A 25 2.60 5.96 4.93
CA VAL A 25 1.26 5.52 5.35
C VAL A 25 1.32 4.77 6.69
N LYS A 26 2.27 3.84 6.86
CA LYS A 26 2.46 3.13 8.13
C LYS A 26 2.75 4.06 9.30
N ASN A 27 3.61 5.06 9.10
CA ASN A 27 3.94 6.05 10.13
C ASN A 27 2.70 6.88 10.51
N LYS A 28 1.98 7.41 9.52
CA LYS A 28 0.74 8.17 9.76
C LYS A 28 -0.34 7.35 10.45
N HIS A 29 -0.49 6.07 10.07
CA HIS A 29 -1.38 5.14 10.75
C HIS A 29 -1.02 4.99 12.23
N SER A 30 0.27 4.89 12.55
CA SER A 30 0.76 4.86 13.94
C SER A 30 0.47 6.16 14.70
N ASP A 31 0.71 7.32 14.07
CA ASP A 31 0.45 8.64 14.67
C ASP A 31 -1.04 8.81 15.01
N ILE A 32 -1.92 8.44 14.08
CA ILE A 32 -3.39 8.47 14.28
C ILE A 32 -3.83 7.51 15.40
N LEU A 33 -3.17 6.36 15.55
CA LEU A 33 -3.50 5.38 16.58
C LEU A 33 -3.03 5.82 17.98
N SER A 34 -1.89 6.52 18.06
CA SER A 34 -1.26 6.96 19.31
C SER A 34 -1.79 8.30 19.84
N SER A 35 -2.31 9.17 18.97
CA SER A 35 -2.91 10.44 19.39
C SER A 35 -4.38 10.25 19.83
N PRO A 36 -4.77 10.76 21.01
CA PRO A 36 -6.17 10.76 21.46
C PRO A 36 -7.04 11.76 20.67
N ASN A 37 -6.42 12.78 20.05
CA ASN A 37 -7.10 13.79 19.25
C ASN A 37 -6.92 13.51 17.76
N GLN A 38 -7.98 13.69 16.97
CA GLN A 38 -7.94 13.56 15.52
C GLN A 38 -7.17 14.74 14.92
N ASP A 39 -5.93 14.51 14.48
CA ASP A 39 -5.19 15.48 13.68
C ASP A 39 -5.66 15.41 12.22
N GLU A 40 -6.50 16.37 11.84
CA GLU A 40 -7.08 16.46 10.50
C GLU A 40 -6.01 16.68 9.43
N ALA A 41 -4.88 17.33 9.77
CA ALA A 41 -3.77 17.49 8.85
C ALA A 41 -3.09 16.15 8.53
N THR A 42 -2.88 15.31 9.55
CA THR A 42 -2.32 13.96 9.37
C THR A 42 -3.25 13.06 8.54
N LYS A 43 -4.57 13.17 8.71
CA LYS A 43 -5.55 12.45 7.87
C LYS A 43 -5.51 12.90 6.41
N ALA A 44 -5.51 14.21 6.15
CA ALA A 44 -5.45 14.73 4.78
C ALA A 44 -4.18 14.24 4.06
N GLN A 45 -3.02 14.32 4.73
CA GLN A 45 -1.77 13.82 4.16
C GLN A 45 -1.77 12.29 3.96
N LEU A 46 -2.49 11.53 4.79
CA LEU A 46 -2.67 10.09 4.62
C LEU A 46 -3.51 9.80 3.36
N GLU A 47 -4.61 10.52 3.16
CA GLU A 47 -5.46 10.39 1.98
C GLU A 47 -4.70 10.72 0.69
N ASP A 48 -3.90 11.79 0.70
CA ASP A 48 -3.03 12.18 -0.41
C ASP A 48 -2.02 11.06 -0.74
N ALA A 49 -1.35 10.51 0.28
CA ALA A 49 -0.39 9.42 0.08
C ALA A 49 -1.08 8.16 -0.50
N MET A 50 -2.28 7.83 -0.03
CA MET A 50 -3.07 6.70 -0.56
C MET A 50 -3.51 6.93 -2.02
N ALA A 51 -3.90 8.15 -2.37
CA ALA A 51 -4.25 8.52 -3.74
C ALA A 51 -3.04 8.47 -4.67
N GLU A 52 -1.87 8.93 -4.21
CA GLU A 52 -0.61 8.86 -4.96
C GLU A 52 -0.20 7.39 -5.20
N ILE A 53 -0.24 6.54 -4.15
CA ILE A 53 0.03 5.09 -4.27
C ILE A 53 -0.87 4.46 -5.34
N LYS A 54 -2.18 4.74 -5.29
CA LYS A 54 -3.13 4.21 -6.27
C LYS A 54 -2.78 4.64 -7.69
N THR A 55 -2.45 5.91 -7.87
CA THR A 55 -2.10 6.49 -9.18
C THR A 55 -0.83 5.84 -9.75
N ILE A 56 0.22 5.71 -8.93
CA ILE A 56 1.48 5.09 -9.36
C ILE A 56 1.29 3.60 -9.63
N ALA A 57 0.54 2.89 -8.79
CA ALA A 57 0.26 1.47 -8.99
C ALA A 57 -0.47 1.21 -10.32
N HIS A 58 -1.42 2.07 -10.72
CA HIS A 58 -2.05 1.99 -12.03
C HIS A 58 -1.05 2.20 -13.18
N LYS A 59 -0.13 3.18 -13.05
CA LYS A 59 0.91 3.42 -14.05
C LYS A 59 1.88 2.23 -14.18
N VAL A 60 2.36 1.68 -13.06
CA VAL A 60 3.23 0.50 -13.04
C VAL A 60 2.54 -0.69 -13.70
N ARG A 61 1.27 -0.96 -13.34
CA ARG A 61 0.48 -2.04 -13.94
C ARG A 61 0.34 -1.88 -15.45
N ALA A 62 0.05 -0.68 -15.94
CA ALA A 62 -0.09 -0.42 -17.38
C ALA A 62 1.23 -0.68 -18.13
N LYS A 63 2.37 -0.21 -17.59
CA LYS A 63 3.69 -0.44 -18.17
C LYS A 63 4.11 -1.91 -18.15
N LEU A 64 3.86 -2.62 -17.06
CA LEU A 64 4.11 -4.07 -16.97
C LEU A 64 3.28 -4.85 -18.00
N LYS A 65 2.00 -4.52 -18.15
CA LYS A 65 1.14 -5.14 -19.17
C LYS A 65 1.65 -4.90 -20.59
N GLN A 66 2.10 -3.67 -20.88
CA GLN A 66 2.70 -3.37 -22.18
C GLN A 66 3.99 -4.18 -22.42
N MET A 67 4.82 -4.33 -21.40
CA MET A 67 6.05 -5.13 -21.48
C MET A 67 5.75 -6.61 -21.72
N GLU A 68 4.75 -7.16 -21.04
CA GLU A 68 4.24 -8.53 -21.24
C GLU A 68 3.77 -8.74 -22.68
N MET A 69 2.90 -7.87 -23.20
CA MET A 69 2.42 -7.97 -24.59
C MET A 69 3.55 -7.94 -25.63
N ASN A 70 4.58 -7.11 -25.40
CA ASN A 70 5.74 -7.06 -26.29
C ASN A 70 6.56 -8.36 -26.24
N ILE A 71 6.70 -8.96 -25.06
CA ILE A 71 7.39 -10.25 -24.89
C ILE A 71 6.62 -11.36 -25.61
N GLU A 72 5.30 -11.42 -25.42
CA GLU A 72 4.44 -12.42 -26.08
C GLU A 72 4.48 -12.31 -27.60
N TYR A 73 4.48 -11.09 -28.14
CA TYR A 73 4.61 -10.86 -29.58
C TYR A 73 5.93 -11.38 -30.16
N ASP A 74 7.05 -11.10 -29.46
CA ASP A 74 8.38 -11.56 -29.86
C ASP A 74 8.50 -13.10 -29.76
N GLU A 75 7.88 -13.72 -28.76
CA GLU A 75 7.80 -15.19 -28.63
C GLU A 75 7.05 -15.85 -29.78
N ASN A 76 5.86 -15.34 -30.11
CA ASN A 76 5.01 -15.88 -31.17
C ASN A 76 5.61 -15.72 -32.59
N SER A 77 6.63 -14.88 -32.72
CA SER A 77 7.37 -14.68 -33.97
C SER A 77 8.58 -15.63 -34.11
N ASP A 78 8.69 -16.65 -33.25
CA ASP A 78 9.84 -17.60 -33.14
C ASP A 78 11.21 -16.92 -32.97
N ARG A 79 11.23 -15.66 -32.49
CA ARG A 79 12.46 -14.89 -32.28
C ARG A 79 13.10 -15.24 -30.95
N THR A 80 13.68 -16.44 -30.86
CA THR A 80 14.49 -16.80 -29.69
C THR A 80 15.82 -16.05 -29.74
N SER A 81 16.00 -15.07 -28.84
CA SER A 81 17.21 -14.24 -28.77
C SER A 81 17.68 -14.04 -27.33
N ALA A 82 18.95 -13.67 -27.15
CA ALA A 82 19.47 -13.26 -25.86
C ALA A 82 18.67 -12.08 -25.28
N ASP A 83 18.27 -11.13 -26.14
CA ASP A 83 17.45 -9.98 -25.77
C ASP A 83 16.08 -10.38 -25.23
N LEU A 84 15.41 -11.37 -25.84
CA LEU A 84 14.12 -11.87 -25.34
C LEU A 84 14.25 -12.49 -23.94
N ARG A 85 15.33 -13.24 -23.69
CA ARG A 85 15.62 -13.79 -22.35
C ARG A 85 15.83 -12.69 -21.32
N ILE A 86 16.62 -11.66 -21.66
CA ILE A 86 16.84 -10.51 -20.79
C ILE A 86 15.50 -9.83 -20.45
N ARG A 87 14.65 -9.59 -21.45
CA ARG A 87 13.33 -8.95 -21.26
C ARG A 87 12.43 -9.75 -20.33
N LYS A 88 12.34 -11.08 -20.52
CA LYS A 88 11.59 -11.98 -19.63
C LYS A 88 12.08 -11.95 -18.20
N THR A 89 13.40 -12.02 -17.98
CA THR A 89 14.00 -11.99 -16.64
C THR A 89 13.71 -10.67 -15.94
N GLN A 90 13.85 -9.54 -16.64
CA GLN A 90 13.55 -8.22 -16.10
C GLN A 90 12.07 -8.07 -15.75
N TYR A 91 11.17 -8.42 -16.68
CA TYR A 91 9.71 -8.42 -16.44
C TYR A 91 9.35 -9.23 -15.19
N SER A 92 9.83 -10.47 -15.11
CA SER A 92 9.56 -11.36 -13.98
C SER A 92 10.05 -10.80 -12.65
N THR A 93 11.22 -10.17 -12.64
CA THR A 93 11.82 -9.58 -11.43
C THR A 93 11.05 -8.34 -10.97
N ILE A 94 10.73 -7.44 -11.89
CA ILE A 94 9.98 -6.21 -11.59
C ILE A 94 8.55 -6.53 -11.16
N SER A 95 7.91 -7.49 -11.82
CA SER A 95 6.55 -7.94 -11.48
C SER A 95 6.48 -8.52 -10.05
N ARG A 96 7.45 -9.37 -9.67
CA ARG A 96 7.57 -9.86 -8.29
C ARG A 96 7.74 -8.73 -7.28
N ASN A 97 8.68 -7.81 -7.51
CA ASN A 97 8.90 -6.67 -6.62
C ASN A 97 7.61 -5.84 -6.47
N PHE A 98 6.94 -5.50 -7.56
CA PHE A 98 5.68 -4.76 -7.50
C PHE A 98 4.60 -5.48 -6.67
N ILE A 99 4.45 -6.80 -6.82
CA ILE A 99 3.51 -7.59 -6.02
C ILE A 99 3.87 -7.57 -4.54
N GLU A 100 5.15 -7.67 -4.19
CA GLU A 100 5.63 -7.61 -2.82
C GLU A 100 5.29 -6.27 -2.16
N VAL A 101 5.61 -5.15 -2.81
CA VAL A 101 5.30 -3.80 -2.31
C VAL A 101 3.80 -3.60 -2.15
N MET A 102 2.99 -4.02 -3.12
CA MET A 102 1.53 -3.88 -3.03
C MET A 102 0.91 -4.81 -1.98
N THR A 103 1.52 -5.96 -1.72
CA THR A 103 1.11 -6.86 -0.64
C THR A 103 1.41 -6.25 0.72
N ASP A 104 2.59 -5.64 0.89
CA ASP A 104 2.95 -4.92 2.11
C ASP A 104 2.02 -3.73 2.37
N TYR A 105 1.70 -2.95 1.34
CA TYR A 105 0.68 -1.90 1.42
C TYR A 105 -0.67 -2.45 1.91
N ASN A 106 -1.14 -3.57 1.33
CA ASN A 106 -2.41 -4.17 1.72
C ASN A 106 -2.38 -4.63 3.19
N LYS A 107 -1.29 -5.26 3.64
CA LYS A 107 -1.11 -5.66 5.04
C LYS A 107 -1.17 -4.46 5.98
N ALA A 108 -0.50 -3.36 5.65
CA ALA A 108 -0.53 -2.13 6.44
C ALA A 108 -1.96 -1.56 6.57
N GLN A 109 -2.72 -1.54 5.48
CA GLN A 109 -4.12 -1.08 5.47
C GLN A 109 -5.03 -1.97 6.32
N VAL A 110 -4.90 -3.30 6.20
CA VAL A 110 -5.69 -4.25 7.00
C VAL A 110 -5.37 -4.10 8.48
N ALA A 111 -4.08 -4.02 8.84
CA ALA A 111 -3.64 -3.85 10.22
C ALA A 111 -4.19 -2.56 10.85
N PHE A 112 -4.14 -1.44 10.13
CA PHE A 112 -4.70 -0.18 10.62
C PHE A 112 -6.21 -0.23 10.81
N ARG A 113 -6.95 -0.83 9.85
CA ARG A 113 -8.40 -1.00 9.95
C ARG A 113 -8.77 -1.84 11.18
N ASP A 114 -8.05 -2.93 11.42
CA ASP A 114 -8.33 -3.83 12.53
C ASP A 114 -7.95 -3.19 13.88
N ALA A 115 -6.87 -2.40 13.93
CA ALA A 115 -6.52 -1.57 15.09
C ALA A 115 -7.60 -0.52 15.39
N CYS A 116 -8.11 0.18 14.39
CA CYS A 116 -9.22 1.14 14.54
C CYS A 116 -10.47 0.46 15.11
N LYS A 117 -10.84 -0.71 14.60
CA LYS A 117 -11.98 -1.49 15.13
C LYS A 117 -11.80 -1.86 16.60
N ASN A 118 -10.61 -2.31 16.98
CA ASN A 118 -10.31 -2.66 18.37
C ASN A 118 -10.37 -1.45 19.30
N ARG A 119 -9.91 -0.27 18.84
CA ARG A 119 -10.00 0.98 19.60
C ARG A 119 -11.45 1.38 19.87
N ILE A 120 -12.33 1.30 18.86
CA ILE A 120 -13.76 1.62 19.00
C ILE A 120 -14.44 0.65 19.98
N LYS A 121 -14.17 -0.67 19.88
CA LYS A 121 -14.72 -1.67 20.82
C LYS A 121 -14.35 -1.36 22.26
N ARG A 122 -13.06 -1.07 22.53
CA ARG A 122 -12.59 -0.71 23.88
C ARG A 122 -13.23 0.57 24.41
N GLN A 123 -13.42 1.57 23.55
CA GLN A 123 -14.09 2.81 23.97
C GLN A 123 -15.55 2.55 24.39
N MET A 124 -16.27 1.70 23.65
CA MET A 124 -17.66 1.34 24.01
C MET A 124 -17.74 0.53 25.31
N GLU A 125 -16.77 -0.37 25.57
CA GLU A 125 -16.67 -1.12 26.82
C GLU A 125 -16.42 -0.20 28.03
N ILE A 126 -15.49 0.76 27.89
CA ILE A 126 -15.18 1.74 28.93
C ILE A 126 -16.40 2.63 29.25
N ASP A 127 -17.10 3.12 28.23
CA ASP A 127 -18.29 3.96 28.42
C ASP A 127 -19.42 3.19 29.12
N HIS A 128 -19.61 1.90 28.79
CA HIS A 128 -20.61 1.03 29.42
C HIS A 128 -20.26 0.71 30.89
N ASP A 129 -19.00 0.39 31.18
CA ASP A 129 -18.54 0.09 32.54
C ASP A 129 -18.55 1.35 33.43
N GLY A 130 -18.20 2.52 32.87
CA GLY A 130 -18.31 3.82 33.54
C GLY A 130 -19.75 4.20 33.89
N TYR A 131 -20.72 3.91 33.03
CA TYR A 131 -22.14 4.08 33.34
C TYR A 131 -22.62 3.15 34.47
N SER A 132 -22.07 1.94 34.55
CA SER A 132 -22.46 0.91 35.52
C SER A 132 -21.88 1.18 36.92
N THR A 133 -20.66 1.71 37.01
CA THR A 133 -20.07 2.19 38.27
C THR A 133 -20.72 3.49 38.77
N SER A 134 -21.17 4.38 37.89
CA SER A 134 -21.84 5.64 38.28
C SER A 134 -23.19 5.40 38.98
N LYS A 135 -23.96 4.40 38.55
CA LYS A 135 -25.26 4.05 39.18
C LYS A 135 -25.12 3.39 40.56
N THR A 136 -24.05 2.65 40.82
CA THR A 136 -23.86 1.96 42.11
C THR A 136 -23.43 2.91 43.24
N VAL A 137 -22.86 4.08 42.92
CA VAL A 137 -22.48 5.11 43.89
C VAL A 137 -23.64 6.07 44.19
N SER A 138 -24.51 6.36 43.21
CA SER A 138 -25.68 7.24 43.38
C SER A 138 -26.87 6.61 44.13
N GLY A 139 -26.84 5.30 44.38
CA GLY A 139 -27.91 4.56 45.09
C GLY A 139 -27.67 4.35 46.59
N ARG A 140 -26.67 5.02 47.19
CA ARG A 140 -26.39 4.98 48.63
C ARG A 140 -26.57 6.35 49.29
N TYR A 141 -27.77 6.93 49.22
CA TYR A 141 -28.25 7.96 50.15
C TYR A 141 -29.77 7.84 50.27
#